data_AF-A0A1B6ZD04-F1
#
_entry.id   AF-A0A1B6ZD04-F1
#
_cell.length_a   1.000
_cell.length_b   1.000
_cell.length_c   1.000
_cell.angle_alpha   90.00
_cell.angle_beta   90.00
_cell.angle_gamma   90.00
#
_symmetry.space_group_name_H-M   'P 1'
#
loop_
_entity.id
_entity.type
_entity.pdbx_description
1 polymer ?
#
loop_
_entity_poly.entity_id
_entity_poly.type
_entity_poly.pdbx_seq_one_letter_code
_entity_poly.pdbx_strand_id
1 'polypeptide(L)'
;MTQAHMTLVTAVIAVGFLTFVRMLPIWLSLLGTGLALREKLFLGWFGPRGLASILFTLIVMDEFDFPNEEELLACVSLTVALSVLLHGISATPLAKRIGIGETSK
;
A
#
# COMPACT_ATOMS: atom_id res chain seq x y z
N MET A 1 -30.41 -5.57 -10.34
CA MET A 1 -29.38 -5.75 -11.38
C MET A 1 -28.07 -5.98 -10.66
N THR A 2 -27.68 -7.23 -10.44
CA THR A 2 -26.52 -7.57 -9.61
C THR A 2 -25.71 -8.61 -10.39
N GLN A 3 -24.90 -8.13 -11.33
CA GLN A 3 -23.93 -8.97 -12.02
C GLN A 3 -22.62 -8.89 -11.23
N ALA A 4 -22.04 -10.06 -10.97
CA ALA A 4 -20.86 -10.25 -10.16
C ALA A 4 -19.65 -9.44 -10.71
N HIS A 5 -19.31 -8.32 -10.07
CA HIS A 5 -18.17 -7.48 -10.45
C HIS A 5 -16.81 -7.98 -9.94
N MET A 6 -16.73 -9.20 -9.37
CA MET A 6 -15.47 -9.91 -9.16
C MET A 6 -15.08 -10.65 -10.44
N THR A 7 -14.71 -9.91 -11.47
CA THR A 7 -14.03 -10.53 -12.61
C THR A 7 -12.55 -10.72 -12.26
N LEU A 8 -11.92 -11.77 -12.81
CA LEU A 8 -10.47 -11.98 -12.73
C LEU A 8 -9.70 -10.71 -13.14
N VAL A 9 -10.26 -9.94 -14.08
CA VAL A 9 -9.75 -8.64 -14.53
C VAL A 9 -9.73 -7.62 -13.38
N THR A 10 -10.81 -7.50 -12.60
CA THR A 10 -10.86 -6.60 -11.43
C THR A 10 -9.79 -6.96 -10.41
N ALA A 11 -9.59 -8.26 -10.14
CA ALA A 11 -8.57 -8.74 -9.22
C ALA A 11 -7.13 -8.45 -9.72
N VAL A 12 -6.87 -8.67 -11.01
CA VAL A 12 -5.56 -8.38 -11.64
C VAL A 12 -5.26 -6.88 -11.59
N ILE A 13 -6.24 -6.02 -11.88
CA ILE A 13 -6.07 -4.57 -11.81
C ILE A 13 -5.79 -4.13 -10.37
N ALA A 14 -6.54 -4.64 -9.39
CA ALA A 14 -6.34 -4.30 -7.98
C ALA A 14 -4.94 -4.69 -7.50
N VAL A 15 -4.48 -5.91 -7.82
CA VAL A 15 -3.11 -6.36 -7.51
C VAL A 15 -2.08 -5.50 -8.24
N GLY A 16 -2.35 -5.12 -9.49
CA GLY A 16 -1.52 -4.21 -10.27
C GLY A 16 -1.32 -2.86 -9.60
N PHE A 17 -2.39 -2.22 -9.11
CA PHE A 17 -2.30 -0.96 -8.37
C PHE A 17 -1.55 -1.12 -7.03
N LEU A 18 -1.78 -2.23 -6.32
CA LEU A 18 -1.09 -2.51 -5.06
C LEU A 18 0.42 -2.74 -5.21
N THR A 19 0.87 -3.21 -6.38
CA THR A 19 2.27 -3.60 -6.62
C THR A 19 2.99 -2.62 -7.53
N PHE A 20 2.49 -2.37 -8.74
CA PHE A 20 3.13 -1.48 -9.71
C PHE A 20 2.98 -0.02 -9.32
N VAL A 21 1.77 0.47 -9.10
CA VAL A 21 1.57 1.90 -8.76
C VAL A 21 2.23 2.25 -7.42
N ARG A 22 2.41 1.28 -6.52
CA ARG A 22 3.01 1.47 -5.20
C ARG A 22 4.55 1.32 -5.18
N MET A 23 5.08 0.22 -5.69
CA MET A 23 6.51 -0.09 -5.58
C MET A 23 7.34 0.54 -6.68
N LEU A 24 6.77 0.71 -7.87
CA LEU A 24 7.52 1.13 -9.05
C LEU A 24 8.02 2.58 -8.95
N PRO A 25 7.26 3.58 -8.43
CA PRO A 25 7.77 4.93 -8.24
C PRO A 25 8.94 4.99 -7.25
N ILE A 26 8.87 4.22 -6.16
CA ILE A 26 9.94 4.12 -5.15
C ILE A 26 11.16 3.45 -5.75
N TRP A 27 10.98 2.37 -6.51
CA TRP A 27 12.10 1.69 -7.17
C TRP A 27 12.78 2.58 -8.21
N LEU A 28 11.99 3.34 -8.99
CA LEU A 28 12.48 4.32 -9.97
C LEU A 28 13.24 5.47 -9.30
N SER A 29 12.76 6.01 -8.18
CA SER A 29 13.46 7.08 -7.45
C SER A 29 14.79 6.63 -6.85
N LEU A 30 14.96 5.32 -6.63
CA LEU A 30 16.19 4.69 -6.17
C LEU A 30 17.09 4.18 -7.30
N LEU A 31 16.78 4.48 -8.57
CA LEU A 31 17.72 4.22 -9.66
C LEU A 31 18.96 5.11 -9.48
N GLY A 32 20.14 4.50 -9.53
CA GLY A 32 21.42 5.20 -9.36
C GLY A 32 21.95 5.29 -7.93
N THR A 33 21.21 4.85 -6.90
CA THR A 33 21.63 4.98 -5.49
C THR A 33 22.61 3.90 -4.99
N GLY A 34 23.08 2.99 -5.87
CA GLY A 34 23.96 1.88 -5.49
C GLY A 34 23.33 0.76 -4.64
N LEU A 35 22.09 0.96 -4.14
CA LEU A 35 21.36 0.00 -3.33
C LEU A 35 21.06 -1.31 -4.06
N ALA A 36 21.12 -2.42 -3.34
CA ALA A 36 20.74 -3.73 -3.81
C ALA A 36 19.22 -3.81 -4.06
N LEU A 37 18.80 -4.67 -4.99
CA LEU A 37 17.39 -4.83 -5.36
C LEU A 37 16.49 -5.17 -4.15
N ARG A 38 17.02 -5.92 -3.18
CA ARG A 38 16.30 -6.31 -1.95
C ARG A 38 15.96 -5.11 -1.07
N GLU A 39 16.87 -4.15 -0.96
CA GLU A 39 16.67 -2.91 -0.18
C GLU A 39 15.64 -2.01 -0.87
N LYS A 40 15.72 -1.90 -2.20
CA LYS A 40 14.74 -1.12 -2.99
C LYS A 40 13.33 -1.69 -2.87
N LEU A 41 13.19 -3.01 -2.94
CA LEU A 41 11.89 -3.68 -2.77
C LEU A 41 11.35 -3.55 -1.35
N PHE A 42 12.22 -3.58 -0.34
CA PHE A 42 11.84 -3.33 1.04
C PHE A 42 11.35 -1.90 1.25
N LEU A 43 12.06 -0.91 0.70
CA LEU A 43 11.64 0.47 0.76
C LEU A 43 10.28 0.67 0.05
N GLY A 44 10.08 -0.02 -1.08
CA GLY A 44 8.80 -0.07 -1.79
C GLY A 44 7.67 -0.75 -1.00
N TRP A 45 8.01 -1.79 -0.21
CA TRP A 45 7.07 -2.51 0.65
C TRP A 45 6.64 -1.66 1.86
N PHE A 46 7.53 -0.87 2.45
CA PHE A 46 7.29 -0.05 3.65
C PHE A 46 6.60 1.31 3.40
N GLY A 47 5.65 1.37 2.45
CA GLY A 47 4.81 2.56 2.25
C GLY A 47 3.38 2.36 2.74
N PRO A 48 3.11 2.11 4.04
CA PRO A 48 1.77 1.77 4.51
C PRO A 48 0.76 2.88 4.18
N ARG A 49 -0.47 2.49 3.84
CA ARG A 49 -1.59 3.45 3.87
C ARG A 49 -1.85 3.87 5.31
N GLY A 50 -2.09 5.16 5.50
CA GLY A 50 -2.20 5.79 6.81
C GLY A 50 -3.30 6.84 6.87
N LEU A 51 -3.14 7.79 7.79
CA LEU A 51 -4.12 8.83 8.10
C LEU A 51 -4.53 9.68 6.88
N ALA A 52 -3.61 9.91 5.94
CA ALA A 52 -3.91 10.66 4.72
C ALA A 52 -5.07 10.05 3.92
N SER A 53 -5.18 8.72 3.84
CA SER A 53 -6.28 8.07 3.13
C SER A 53 -7.63 8.30 3.80
N ILE A 54 -7.67 8.28 5.14
CA ILE A 54 -8.88 8.60 5.92
C ILE A 54 -9.23 10.07 5.72
N LEU A 55 -8.25 10.97 5.86
CA LEU A 55 -8.46 12.41 5.74
C LEU A 55 -9.03 12.80 4.37
N PHE A 56 -8.45 12.28 3.28
CA PHE A 56 -8.97 12.54 1.94
C PHE A 56 -10.37 11.99 1.73
N THR A 57 -10.68 10.83 2.33
CA THR A 57 -12.04 10.27 2.26
C THR A 57 -13.03 11.19 2.94
N LEU A 58 -12.69 11.69 4.14
CA LEU A 58 -13.53 12.64 4.86
C LEU A 58 -13.71 13.96 4.09
N ILE A 59 -12.64 14.51 3.50
CA ILE A 59 -12.71 15.74 2.69
C ILE A 59 -13.65 15.55 1.49
N VAL A 60 -13.53 14.44 0.76
CA VAL A 60 -14.38 14.17 -0.42
C VAL A 60 -15.84 13.96 -0.03
N MET A 61 -16.09 13.29 1.09
CA MET A 61 -17.45 13.10 1.61
C MET A 61 -18.08 14.39 2.13
N ASP A 62 -17.27 15.33 2.64
CA ASP A 62 -17.75 16.65 3.07
C ASP A 62 -18.11 17.55 1.88
N GLU A 63 -17.36 17.44 0.78
CA GLU A 63 -17.48 18.35 -0.38
C GLU A 63 -18.43 17.82 -1.47
N PHE A 64 -18.71 16.51 -1.50
CA PHE A 64 -19.54 15.88 -2.54
C PHE A 64 -20.52 14.86 -1.95
N ASP A 65 -21.78 14.89 -2.43
CA ASP A 65 -22.76 13.85 -2.13
C ASP A 65 -22.30 12.50 -2.71
N PHE A 66 -21.95 11.56 -1.85
CA PHE A 66 -21.47 10.24 -2.26
C PHE A 66 -22.53 9.16 -1.99
N PRO A 67 -22.91 8.34 -2.98
CA PRO A 67 -23.72 7.18 -2.68
C PRO A 67 -22.89 6.18 -1.84
N ASN A 68 -23.50 5.63 -0.79
CA ASN A 68 -22.90 4.63 0.10
C ASN A 68 -21.66 5.10 0.89
N GLU A 69 -21.68 6.33 1.40
CA GLU A 69 -20.64 6.92 2.26
C GLU A 69 -20.16 6.01 3.40
N GLU A 70 -21.07 5.34 4.12
CA GLU A 70 -20.73 4.43 5.21
C GLU A 70 -19.86 3.25 4.73
N GLU A 71 -20.15 2.73 3.54
CA GLU A 71 -19.43 1.60 2.95
C GLU A 71 -18.03 2.02 2.49
N LEU A 72 -17.90 3.22 1.91
CA LEU A 72 -16.61 3.82 1.56
C LEU A 72 -15.75 4.04 2.81
N LEU A 73 -16.32 4.63 3.86
CA LEU A 73 -15.61 4.90 5.12
C LEU A 73 -15.16 3.59 5.78
N ALA A 74 -16.02 2.57 5.83
CA ALA A 74 -15.68 1.25 6.33
C ALA A 74 -14.54 0.61 5.53
N CYS A 75 -14.61 0.67 4.20
CA CYS A 75 -13.60 0.12 3.30
C CYS A 75 -12.23 0.80 3.51
N VAL A 76 -12.20 2.13 3.57
CA VAL A 76 -10.96 2.90 3.78
C VAL A 76 -10.39 2.64 5.17
N SER A 77 -11.23 2.68 6.21
CA SER A 77 -10.81 2.47 7.59
C SER A 77 -10.22 1.07 7.78
N LEU A 78 -10.88 0.04 7.24
CA LEU A 78 -10.39 -1.34 7.30
C LEU A 78 -9.09 -1.51 6.49
N THR A 79 -9.00 -0.89 5.31
CA THR A 79 -7.78 -0.92 4.49
C THR A 79 -6.60 -0.29 5.22
N VAL A 80 -6.81 0.84 5.88
CA VAL A 80 -5.76 1.51 6.67
C VAL A 80 -5.39 0.66 7.89
N ALA A 81 -6.36 0.12 8.62
CA ALA A 81 -6.11 -0.76 9.76
C ALA A 81 -5.30 -2.00 9.37
N LEU A 82 -5.71 -2.72 8.32
CA LEU A 82 -5.00 -3.88 7.80
C LEU A 82 -3.60 -3.52 7.30
N SER A 83 -3.46 -2.38 6.61
CA SER A 83 -2.16 -1.89 6.17
C SER A 83 -1.23 -1.63 7.36
N VAL A 84 -1.68 -0.89 8.37
CA VAL A 84 -0.88 -0.59 9.57
C VAL A 84 -0.50 -1.87 10.30
N LEU A 85 -1.43 -2.82 10.47
CA LEU A 85 -1.15 -4.11 11.11
C LEU A 85 -0.14 -4.94 10.32
N LEU A 86 -0.35 -5.12 9.01
CA LEU A 86 0.53 -5.92 8.16
C LEU A 86 1.94 -5.33 8.11
N HIS A 87 2.07 -4.02 7.90
CA HIS A 87 3.37 -3.37 7.84
C HIS A 87 4.02 -3.32 9.22
N GLY A 88 3.27 -3.03 10.28
CA GLY A 88 3.76 -3.04 11.66
C GLY A 88 4.28 -4.42 12.11
N ILE A 89 3.54 -5.49 11.83
CA ILE A 89 3.96 -6.87 12.15
C ILE A 89 5.15 -7.28 11.28
N SER A 90 5.15 -6.94 9.99
CA SER A 90 6.27 -7.24 9.10
C SER A 90 7.51 -6.36 9.37
N ALA A 91 7.38 -5.30 10.16
CA ALA A 91 8.39 -4.27 10.30
C ALA A 91 9.72 -4.82 10.83
N THR A 92 9.66 -5.31 12.07
CA THR A 92 10.79 -5.84 12.83
C THR A 92 11.45 -7.07 12.18
N PRO A 93 10.71 -8.12 11.77
CA PRO A 93 11.35 -9.30 11.18
C PRO A 93 12.00 -9.02 9.83
N LEU A 94 11.39 -8.16 9.00
CA LEU A 94 11.92 -7.87 7.67
C LEU A 94 13.11 -6.92 7.74
N ALA A 95 13.09 -5.92 8.64
CA ALA A 95 14.25 -5.06 8.92
C ALA A 95 15.45 -5.88 9.42
N LYS A 96 15.23 -6.84 10.33
CA LYS A 96 16.29 -7.73 10.81
C LYS A 96 16.89 -8.58 9.69
N ARG A 97 16.07 -9.08 8.76
CA ARG A 97 16.57 -9.88 7.62
C ARG A 97 17.43 -9.10 6.64
N ILE A 98 17.18 -7.79 6.48
CA ILE A 98 17.96 -6.93 5.58
C ILE A 98 19.22 -6.42 6.27
N GLY A 99 19.12 -5.97 7.52
CA GLY A 99 20.28 -5.50 8.29
C GLY A 99 21.33 -6.59 8.57
N ILE A 100 20.98 -7.87 8.49
CA ILE A 100 21.95 -9.00 8.57
C ILE A 100 22.84 -9.08 7.31
N GLY A 101 22.46 -8.47 6.19
CA GLY A 101 23.25 -8.45 4.94
C GLY A 101 24.29 -7.33 4.85
N GLU A 102 24.15 -6.26 5.64
CA GLU A 102 25.03 -5.07 5.58
C GLU A 102 26.22 -5.13 6.55
N THR A 103 26.27 -6.09 7.49
CA THR A 103 27.42 -6.27 8.40
C THR A 103 28.62 -6.98 7.76
N SER A 104 28.61 -7.19 6.45
CA SER A 104 29.74 -7.76 5.71
C SER A 104 30.00 -6.98 4.43
N LYS A 105 30.48 -5.75 4.57
CA LYS A 105 31.39 -5.09 3.62
C LYS A 105 32.21 -4.02 4.31
#